data_AF-A0A160NW93-F1
#
_entry.id   AF-A0A160NW93-F1
#
_cell.length_a   1.000
_cell.length_b   1.000
_cell.length_c   1.000
_cell.angle_alpha   90.00
_cell.angle_beta   90.00
_cell.angle_gamma   90.00
#
_symmetry.space_group_name_H-M   'P 1'
#
loop_
_entity.id
_entity.type
_entity.pdbx_description
1 polymer ?
#
loop_
_entity_poly.entity_id
_entity_poly.type
_entity_poly.pdbx_seq_one_letter_code
_entity_poly.pdbx_strand_id
1 'polypeptide(L)'
;MAGSGRMASNSSGMGACSLGEARTVSGEAMGDPGSRRGPMGDRERVGAPTRRAVTALWHSGTGRFGCTAGSGRGAPEWAAACAGRGSAGRCGAVRIEEGHMDRSVRSVWGGDRLDLDAYLARIGYAGEREPTLKVLRALHAAHIAALTFENLEVTLGRPVRLDLESLQAKMVRRRRGGTCCEQTLLYAAALEAIGFTFTAVASRVRLGEDRIRPATHYALRVELGGEAWFTDVGFGAEGLLEPIRLRDGEVARQAGWTYGLVREAGPTPGTAGPLVLRLRRHDGWFALYAIGADPRFPVDFTVTSHFTSTHPLSPFHDRLLVQKPAAGRRLVLRDTELVGLLPDRPDERHEVSAKELPRLLSEEFGLVLDAEDIAALLRRYEKGPASRATRRAPAPECPGRGRGFSGR
;
A
#
# COMPACT_ATOMS: atom_id res chain seq x y z
N MET A 1 -34.78 66.89 -7.35
CA MET A 1 -34.55 67.51 -6.03
C MET A 1 -34.02 66.38 -5.14
N ALA A 2 -32.70 66.26 -4.96
CA ALA A 2 -31.89 66.96 -3.93
C ALA A 2 -32.36 66.56 -2.52
N GLY A 3 -31.56 66.10 -1.56
CA GLY A 3 -30.11 65.91 -1.35
C GLY A 3 -29.97 65.17 0.00
N SER A 4 -28.94 64.36 0.26
CA SER A 4 -27.57 64.74 0.66
C SER A 4 -27.32 64.73 2.17
N GLY A 5 -26.25 64.02 2.57
CA GLY A 5 -25.55 64.11 3.86
C GLY A 5 -24.78 62.79 4.12
N ARG A 6 -23.57 62.56 3.57
CA ARG A 6 -22.21 63.00 4.02
C ARG A 6 -21.94 62.80 5.53
N MET A 7 -20.75 62.52 6.03
CA MET A 7 -19.44 61.93 5.63
C MET A 7 -18.54 62.15 6.88
N ALA A 8 -17.64 61.21 7.22
CA ALA A 8 -16.34 61.37 7.93
C ALA A 8 -16.04 60.10 8.78
N SER A 9 -15.03 59.25 8.55
CA SER A 9 -13.58 59.38 8.31
C SER A 9 -12.72 59.32 9.60
N ASN A 10 -11.99 58.21 9.79
CA ASN A 10 -10.53 58.10 10.07
C ASN A 10 -10.22 56.63 10.43
N SER A 11 -9.39 55.86 9.72
CA SER A 11 -8.00 55.98 9.22
C SER A 11 -6.92 55.68 10.27
N SER A 12 -6.15 54.60 10.01
CA SER A 12 -4.77 54.23 10.40
C SER A 12 -4.62 52.73 10.06
N GLY A 13 -3.95 52.23 9.01
CA GLY A 13 -2.56 52.43 8.55
C GLY A 13 -1.64 51.48 9.36
N MET A 14 -0.72 50.63 8.87
CA MET A 14 -0.01 50.31 7.61
C MET A 14 0.51 48.84 7.79
N GLY A 15 1.01 48.06 6.82
CA GLY A 15 1.63 48.38 5.54
C GLY A 15 1.83 47.13 4.67
N ALA A 16 2.00 47.39 3.37
CA ALA A 16 2.27 46.42 2.31
C ALA A 16 3.61 46.78 1.65
N CYS A 17 4.35 45.77 1.18
CA CYS A 17 5.50 45.95 0.28
C CYS A 17 5.30 45.17 -1.03
N SER A 18 4.98 45.95 -2.06
CA SER A 18 5.32 45.90 -3.49
C SER A 18 5.82 44.61 -4.17
N LEU A 19 5.06 44.27 -5.22
CA LEU A 19 5.49 43.61 -6.46
C LEU A 19 6.36 44.55 -7.31
N GLY A 20 7.39 44.00 -7.97
CA GLY A 20 8.18 44.68 -8.99
C GLY A 20 7.94 44.04 -10.37
N GLU A 21 7.42 44.84 -11.30
CA GLU A 21 7.39 44.58 -12.74
C GLU A 21 8.78 44.77 -13.36
N ALA A 22 9.09 44.02 -14.42
CA ALA A 22 10.12 44.39 -15.38
C ALA A 22 9.55 44.25 -16.80
N ARG A 23 9.65 45.36 -17.54
CA ARG A 23 9.13 45.59 -18.89
C ARG A 23 9.92 44.87 -19.97
N THR A 24 9.21 44.61 -21.06
CA THR A 24 9.63 44.17 -22.39
C THR A 24 10.57 45.14 -23.10
N VAL A 25 11.51 44.61 -23.90
CA VAL A 25 12.04 45.26 -25.10
C VAL A 25 11.99 44.24 -26.25
N SER A 26 11.34 44.65 -27.33
CA SER A 26 11.17 43.96 -28.61
C SER A 26 12.35 44.22 -29.56
N GLY A 27 12.64 43.25 -30.42
CA GLY A 27 13.51 43.39 -31.59
C GLY A 27 13.31 42.22 -32.55
N GLU A 28 12.56 42.44 -33.62
CA GLU A 28 12.46 41.59 -34.81
C GLU A 28 13.74 41.68 -35.65
N ALA A 29 14.18 40.59 -36.28
CA ALA A 29 14.63 40.56 -37.68
C ALA A 29 14.99 39.14 -38.14
N MET A 30 14.63 38.86 -39.39
CA MET A 30 14.78 37.61 -40.16
C MET A 30 16.23 37.25 -40.53
N GLY A 31 16.45 35.97 -40.90
CA GLY A 31 17.54 35.61 -41.83
C GLY A 31 17.97 34.14 -41.79
N ASP A 32 17.38 33.30 -42.65
CA ASP A 32 18.04 32.12 -43.24
C ASP A 32 19.03 32.62 -44.32
N PRO A 33 20.22 32.01 -44.48
CA PRO A 33 20.41 31.18 -45.68
C PRO A 33 21.34 29.96 -45.52
N GLY A 34 20.88 28.81 -46.01
CA GLY A 34 21.45 28.08 -47.15
C GLY A 34 22.98 27.80 -47.26
N SER A 35 23.33 26.51 -47.07
CA SER A 35 24.27 25.67 -47.83
C SER A 35 25.68 26.17 -48.23
N ARG A 36 26.73 25.37 -47.92
CA ARG A 36 27.66 24.69 -48.89
C ARG A 36 28.88 24.03 -48.21
N ARG A 37 29.08 22.74 -48.56
CA ARG A 37 30.33 21.98 -48.87
C ARG A 37 31.49 21.89 -47.83
N GLY A 38 31.93 20.64 -47.57
CA GLY A 38 33.14 20.25 -46.79
C GLY A 38 34.48 20.55 -47.49
N PRO A 39 35.66 19.95 -47.13
CA PRO A 39 35.87 18.60 -46.54
C PRO A 39 37.00 18.47 -45.45
N MET A 40 37.22 17.23 -44.99
CA MET A 40 38.53 16.59 -44.67
C MET A 40 39.16 16.72 -43.25
N GLY A 41 39.58 15.56 -42.70
CA GLY A 41 40.54 15.36 -41.58
C GLY A 41 40.00 15.74 -40.19
N ASP A 42 40.23 15.06 -39.07
CA ASP A 42 41.24 14.08 -38.71
C ASP A 42 40.73 13.17 -37.59
N ARG A 43 41.35 12.00 -37.48
CA ARG A 43 41.16 11.03 -36.40
C ARG A 43 41.70 11.59 -35.09
N GLU A 44 40.85 11.70 -34.07
CA GLU A 44 41.30 11.65 -32.68
C GLU A 44 40.54 10.57 -31.90
N ARG A 45 41.30 9.56 -31.47
CA ARG A 45 40.92 8.61 -30.44
C ARG A 45 40.92 9.34 -29.10
N VAL A 46 39.78 9.38 -28.42
CA VAL A 46 39.73 9.69 -26.99
C VAL A 46 39.07 8.52 -26.26
N GLY A 47 39.77 8.06 -25.23
CA GLY A 47 39.66 6.73 -24.63
C GLY A 47 38.34 6.41 -23.92
N ALA A 48 38.06 5.11 -23.91
CA ALA A 48 37.03 4.50 -23.09
C ALA A 48 37.34 4.68 -21.59
N PRO A 49 36.34 4.96 -20.74
CA PRO A 49 36.53 4.92 -19.30
C PRO A 49 36.66 3.46 -18.83
N THR A 50 37.82 3.12 -18.28
CA THR A 50 38.09 1.86 -17.60
C THR A 50 37.13 1.65 -16.43
N ARG A 51 36.28 0.62 -16.53
CA ARG A 51 35.52 0.07 -15.40
C ARG A 51 36.50 -0.49 -14.38
N ARG A 52 36.64 0.16 -13.23
CA ARG A 52 37.22 -0.49 -12.03
C ARG A 52 36.21 -1.53 -11.56
N ALA A 53 36.54 -2.80 -11.80
CA ALA A 53 35.89 -3.92 -11.15
C ALA A 53 36.23 -3.85 -9.65
N VAL A 54 35.21 -3.64 -8.81
CA VAL A 54 35.32 -3.91 -7.38
C VAL A 54 35.03 -5.40 -7.21
N THR A 55 36.10 -6.20 -7.20
CA THR A 55 36.03 -7.61 -6.84
C THR A 55 35.79 -7.69 -5.33
N ALA A 56 34.55 -7.97 -4.91
CA ALA A 56 34.28 -8.33 -3.53
C ALA A 56 34.82 -9.75 -3.28
N LEU A 57 36.04 -9.82 -2.73
CA LEU A 57 36.61 -11.04 -2.16
C LEU A 57 35.80 -11.40 -0.91
N TRP A 58 34.94 -12.41 -1.02
CA TRP A 58 34.35 -13.07 0.14
C TRP A 58 35.45 -13.92 0.80
N HIS A 59 35.93 -13.49 1.96
CA HIS A 59 36.75 -14.34 2.84
C HIS A 59 35.81 -15.18 3.70
N SER A 60 35.83 -16.50 3.50
CA SER A 60 35.27 -17.49 4.41
C SER A 60 36.16 -17.59 5.66
N GLY A 61 35.99 -16.64 6.58
CA GLY A 61 36.64 -16.66 7.89
C GLY A 61 35.74 -17.27 8.95
N THR A 62 36.04 -18.47 9.42
CA THR A 62 35.49 -19.04 10.66
C THR A 62 36.02 -18.24 11.85
N GLY A 63 35.34 -17.13 12.18
CA GLY A 63 35.66 -16.28 13.32
C GLY A 63 35.02 -16.79 14.62
N ARG A 64 35.84 -17.32 15.52
CA ARG A 64 35.45 -17.66 16.90
C ARG A 64 35.36 -16.35 17.69
N PHE A 65 34.16 -15.85 17.97
CA PHE A 65 33.98 -14.69 18.85
C PHE A 65 34.20 -15.11 20.31
N GLY A 66 35.38 -14.78 20.84
CA GLY A 66 35.65 -14.81 22.28
C GLY A 66 35.21 -13.50 22.92
N CYS A 67 34.32 -13.57 23.91
CA CYS A 67 33.99 -12.41 24.74
C CYS A 67 35.12 -12.17 25.74
N THR A 68 35.95 -11.16 25.52
CA THR A 68 36.79 -10.58 26.58
C THR A 68 35.96 -9.57 27.38
N ALA A 69 35.67 -9.88 28.63
CA ALA A 69 35.00 -8.96 29.54
C ALA A 69 35.95 -7.81 29.93
N GLY A 70 35.72 -6.61 29.41
CA GLY A 70 36.34 -5.38 29.88
C GLY A 70 35.64 -4.91 31.15
N SER A 71 36.37 -4.84 32.27
CA SER A 71 35.90 -4.31 33.53
C SER A 71 35.82 -2.78 33.50
N GLY A 72 34.72 -2.24 32.96
CA GLY A 72 34.37 -0.82 33.03
C GLY A 72 33.08 -0.65 33.83
N ARG A 73 33.14 0.11 34.94
CA ARG A 73 31.97 0.36 35.81
C ARG A 73 30.97 1.24 35.06
N GLY A 74 29.76 0.72 34.86
CA GLY A 74 28.62 1.45 34.29
C GLY A 74 27.85 0.66 33.24
N ALA A 75 27.27 -0.49 33.62
CA ALA A 75 26.33 -1.23 32.77
C ALA A 75 24.90 -1.10 33.34
N PRO A 76 23.87 -0.84 32.51
CA PRO A 76 22.49 -0.72 32.96
C PRO A 76 21.88 -2.08 33.38
N GLU A 77 20.86 -2.00 34.23
CA GLU A 77 20.26 -3.06 35.07
C GLU A 77 19.68 -4.31 34.34
N TRP A 78 19.67 -4.34 33.00
CA TRP A 78 19.27 -5.54 32.25
C TRP A 78 20.41 -6.58 32.12
N ALA A 79 21.67 -6.21 32.39
CA ALA A 79 22.83 -7.09 32.30
C ALA A 79 23.01 -8.06 33.48
N ALA A 80 22.18 -7.96 34.53
CA ALA A 80 22.29 -8.78 35.75
C ALA A 80 21.52 -10.11 35.68
N ALA A 81 20.85 -10.44 34.57
CA ALA A 81 20.03 -11.65 34.48
C ALA A 81 20.79 -12.94 34.08
N CYS A 82 22.10 -12.87 33.78
CA CYS A 82 22.86 -14.04 33.30
C CYS A 82 23.92 -14.57 34.29
N ALA A 83 24.05 -14.00 35.48
CA ALA A 83 25.03 -14.44 36.47
C ALA A 83 24.33 -15.02 37.71
N GLY A 84 23.87 -16.27 37.64
CA GLY A 84 23.37 -16.94 38.84
C GLY A 84 22.53 -18.19 38.61
N ARG A 85 23.18 -19.28 38.20
CA ARG A 85 23.01 -20.64 38.76
C ARG A 85 23.80 -21.63 37.91
N GLY A 86 24.89 -22.12 38.50
CA GLY A 86 25.70 -23.18 37.92
C GLY A 86 24.91 -24.48 37.84
N SER A 87 24.84 -25.04 36.64
CA SER A 87 25.01 -26.46 36.40
C SER A 87 25.60 -26.62 35.01
N ALA A 88 26.62 -27.46 34.89
CA ALA A 88 27.31 -27.74 33.64
C ALA A 88 26.38 -28.52 32.69
N GLY A 89 25.44 -27.82 32.07
CA GLY A 89 24.68 -28.33 30.93
C GLY A 89 25.48 -28.09 29.66
N ARG A 90 25.86 -29.15 28.95
CA ARG A 90 26.39 -29.05 27.59
C ARG A 90 25.41 -28.21 26.77
N CYS A 91 25.80 -27.00 26.37
CA CYS A 91 25.11 -26.30 25.29
C CYS A 91 25.18 -27.21 24.07
N GLY A 92 24.07 -27.87 23.75
CA GLY A 92 23.93 -28.58 22.50
C GLY A 92 24.22 -27.59 21.39
N ALA A 93 25.28 -27.85 20.62
CA ALA A 93 25.49 -27.14 19.38
C ALA A 93 24.26 -27.41 18.52
N VAL A 94 23.41 -26.40 18.35
CA VAL A 94 22.42 -26.40 17.28
C VAL A 94 23.25 -26.37 16.01
N ARG A 95 23.41 -27.54 15.38
CA ARG A 95 23.81 -27.60 13.98
C ARG A 95 22.72 -26.86 13.24
N ILE A 96 23.01 -25.63 12.82
CA ILE A 96 22.34 -25.08 11.66
C ILE A 96 22.82 -25.99 10.54
N GLU A 97 22.00 -26.99 10.18
CA GLU A 97 22.18 -27.68 8.92
C GLU A 97 22.23 -26.57 7.87
N GLU A 98 23.36 -26.47 7.16
CA GLU A 98 23.44 -25.65 5.97
C GLU A 98 22.37 -26.18 5.02
N GLY A 99 21.20 -25.54 5.08
CA GLY A 99 20.09 -25.84 4.22
C GLY A 99 20.59 -25.71 2.81
N HIS A 100 20.78 -26.86 2.16
CA HIS A 100 20.92 -26.96 0.73
C HIS A 100 19.78 -26.12 0.15
N MET A 101 20.12 -24.99 -0.48
CA MET A 101 19.13 -24.11 -1.07
C MET A 101 18.51 -24.91 -2.22
N ASP A 102 17.41 -25.60 -1.90
CA ASP A 102 16.68 -26.41 -2.85
C ASP A 102 16.30 -25.50 -4.01
N ARG A 103 16.89 -25.78 -5.18
CA ARG A 103 16.60 -25.08 -6.44
C ARG A 103 15.18 -25.38 -6.94
N SER A 104 14.35 -26.03 -6.13
CA SER A 104 12.95 -26.35 -6.36
C SER A 104 11.99 -25.46 -5.55
N VAL A 105 12.19 -24.13 -5.53
CA VAL A 105 11.08 -23.21 -5.20
C VAL A 105 10.04 -23.33 -6.34
N ARG A 106 9.24 -24.40 -6.33
CA ARG A 106 8.25 -24.73 -7.35
C ARG A 106 7.09 -23.74 -7.34
N SER A 107 6.91 -23.03 -6.22
CA SER A 107 5.83 -22.08 -6.00
C SER A 107 6.23 -21.07 -4.93
N VAL A 108 6.36 -19.81 -5.32
CA VAL A 108 6.64 -18.69 -4.39
C VAL A 108 5.34 -18.29 -3.69
N TRP A 109 4.22 -18.30 -4.40
CA TRP A 109 2.92 -17.80 -3.93
C TRP A 109 2.00 -18.89 -3.39
N GLY A 110 2.43 -20.15 -3.42
CA GLY A 110 1.65 -21.31 -2.98
C GLY A 110 0.62 -21.80 -4.00
N GLY A 111 0.76 -21.46 -5.29
CA GLY A 111 -0.13 -21.92 -6.35
C GLY A 111 -0.27 -23.45 -6.44
N ASP A 112 0.76 -24.22 -6.07
CA ASP A 112 0.73 -25.69 -6.00
C ASP A 112 -0.10 -26.25 -4.83
N ARG A 113 -0.33 -25.44 -3.80
CA ARG A 113 -1.12 -25.76 -2.60
C ARG A 113 -2.52 -25.14 -2.61
N LEU A 114 -2.85 -24.39 -3.66
CA LEU A 114 -4.18 -23.83 -3.84
C LEU A 114 -5.11 -24.89 -4.43
N ASP A 115 -6.25 -25.10 -3.79
CA ASP A 115 -7.40 -25.76 -4.42
C ASP A 115 -8.01 -24.79 -5.45
N LEU A 116 -7.44 -24.81 -6.65
CA LEU A 116 -7.80 -23.88 -7.72
C LEU A 116 -9.27 -24.06 -8.12
N ASP A 117 -9.78 -25.29 -8.18
CA ASP A 117 -11.17 -25.55 -8.54
C ASP A 117 -12.14 -24.95 -7.51
N ALA A 118 -11.89 -25.15 -6.21
CA ALA A 118 -12.72 -24.55 -5.17
C ALA A 118 -12.65 -23.02 -5.20
N TYR A 119 -11.47 -22.44 -5.44
CA TYR A 119 -11.31 -20.99 -5.59
C TYR A 119 -12.09 -20.45 -6.79
N LEU A 120 -11.95 -21.05 -7.97
CA LEU A 120 -12.64 -20.63 -9.18
C LEU A 120 -14.16 -20.76 -9.02
N ALA A 121 -14.64 -21.85 -8.43
CA ALA A 121 -16.05 -22.03 -8.08
C ALA A 121 -16.54 -20.96 -7.09
N ARG A 122 -15.74 -20.61 -6.06
CA ARG A 122 -16.07 -19.57 -5.09
C ARG A 122 -16.27 -18.20 -5.71
N ILE A 123 -15.44 -17.86 -6.70
CA ILE A 123 -15.52 -16.57 -7.39
C ILE A 123 -16.49 -16.60 -8.59
N GLY A 124 -17.07 -17.76 -8.90
CA GLY A 124 -18.00 -17.93 -10.02
C GLY A 124 -17.31 -17.90 -11.39
N TYR A 125 -16.04 -18.28 -11.46
CA TYR A 125 -15.28 -18.33 -12.71
C TYR A 125 -15.32 -19.73 -13.34
N ALA A 126 -15.82 -19.81 -14.58
CA ALA A 126 -15.92 -21.05 -15.37
C ALA A 126 -15.23 -20.95 -16.74
N GLY A 127 -14.36 -19.95 -16.94
CA GLY A 127 -13.67 -19.73 -18.20
C GLY A 127 -12.41 -20.59 -18.38
N GLU A 128 -11.68 -20.31 -19.46
CA GLU A 128 -10.38 -20.91 -19.78
C GLU A 128 -9.33 -20.63 -18.70
N ARG A 129 -8.36 -21.50 -18.56
CA ARG A 129 -7.30 -21.40 -17.53
C ARG A 129 -5.92 -21.20 -18.15
N GLU A 130 -5.88 -20.49 -19.27
CA GLU A 130 -4.65 -20.11 -19.96
C GLU A 130 -4.25 -18.68 -19.55
N PRO A 131 -2.95 -18.38 -19.41
CA PRO A 131 -2.47 -17.07 -18.94
C PRO A 131 -2.61 -15.99 -20.02
N THR A 132 -3.85 -15.60 -20.32
CA THR A 132 -4.21 -14.61 -21.35
C THR A 132 -4.84 -13.37 -20.72
N LEU A 133 -4.95 -12.29 -21.50
CA LEU A 133 -5.49 -11.03 -20.99
C LEU A 133 -6.99 -11.15 -20.68
N LYS A 134 -7.69 -11.93 -21.50
CA LYS A 134 -9.11 -12.27 -21.29
C LYS A 134 -9.31 -12.97 -19.95
N VAL A 135 -8.46 -13.95 -19.65
CA VAL A 135 -8.49 -14.69 -18.38
C VAL A 135 -8.12 -13.79 -17.21
N LEU A 136 -7.06 -12.96 -17.32
CA LEU A 136 -6.64 -12.03 -16.27
C LEU A 136 -7.77 -11.05 -15.89
N ARG A 137 -8.42 -10.44 -16.89
CA ARG A 137 -9.56 -9.53 -16.68
C ARG A 137 -10.73 -10.24 -16.00
N ALA A 138 -11.07 -11.43 -16.48
CA ALA A 138 -12.21 -12.17 -15.97
C ALA A 138 -11.98 -12.71 -14.54
N LEU A 139 -10.76 -13.16 -14.21
CA LEU A 139 -10.38 -13.56 -12.86
C LEU A 139 -10.41 -12.39 -11.89
N HIS A 140 -9.87 -11.24 -12.29
CA HIS A 140 -9.90 -10.02 -11.49
C HIS A 140 -11.34 -9.60 -11.18
N ALA A 141 -12.18 -9.48 -12.21
CA ALA A 141 -13.58 -9.09 -12.08
C ALA A 141 -14.39 -10.09 -11.23
N ALA A 142 -14.15 -11.40 -11.40
CA ALA A 142 -14.79 -12.44 -10.60
C ALA A 142 -14.35 -12.37 -9.12
N HIS A 143 -13.07 -12.17 -8.85
CA HIS A 143 -12.54 -12.07 -7.48
C HIS A 143 -13.19 -10.90 -6.71
N ILE A 144 -13.14 -9.70 -7.27
CA ILE A 144 -13.67 -8.50 -6.61
C ILE A 144 -15.20 -8.53 -6.45
N ALA A 145 -15.92 -9.20 -7.36
CA ALA A 145 -17.37 -9.32 -7.28
C ALA A 145 -17.79 -10.32 -6.19
N ALA A 146 -16.95 -11.32 -5.94
CA ALA A 146 -17.25 -12.43 -5.03
C ALA A 146 -16.69 -12.25 -3.61
N LEU A 147 -15.60 -11.49 -3.45
CA LEU A 147 -14.89 -11.32 -2.19
C LEU A 147 -14.96 -9.87 -1.70
N THR A 148 -15.58 -9.71 -0.53
CA THR A 148 -15.72 -8.42 0.14
C THR A 148 -14.43 -8.05 0.85
N PHE A 149 -14.07 -6.77 0.84
CA PHE A 149 -13.01 -6.28 1.71
C PHE A 149 -13.55 -6.15 3.13
N GLU A 150 -12.88 -6.76 4.10
CA GLU A 150 -13.27 -6.66 5.51
C GLU A 150 -12.04 -6.80 6.43
N ASN A 151 -12.11 -6.17 7.61
CA ASN A 151 -11.12 -6.30 8.67
C ASN A 151 -11.70 -6.89 9.96
N LEU A 152 -12.74 -7.75 9.86
CA LEU A 152 -13.50 -8.21 11.02
C LEU A 152 -12.64 -9.01 12.00
N GLU A 153 -11.66 -9.78 11.53
CA GLU A 153 -10.72 -10.47 12.43
C GLU A 153 -9.99 -9.45 13.33
N VAL A 154 -9.55 -8.32 12.77
CA VAL A 154 -8.92 -7.23 13.53
C VAL A 154 -9.92 -6.61 14.50
N THR A 155 -11.14 -6.31 14.04
CA THR A 155 -12.21 -5.72 14.84
C THR A 155 -12.59 -6.61 16.04
N LEU A 156 -12.53 -7.93 15.86
CA LEU A 156 -12.82 -8.97 16.85
C LEU A 156 -11.60 -9.33 17.72
N GLY A 157 -10.45 -8.68 17.52
CA GLY A 157 -9.23 -8.95 18.28
C GLY A 157 -8.58 -10.30 17.97
N ARG A 158 -8.86 -10.87 16.80
CA ARG A 158 -8.31 -12.14 16.32
C ARG A 158 -7.12 -11.91 15.38
N PRO A 159 -6.16 -12.85 15.33
CA PRO A 159 -5.02 -12.74 14.42
C PRO A 159 -5.44 -12.89 12.95
N VAL A 160 -4.86 -12.07 12.09
CA VAL A 160 -4.96 -12.22 10.62
C VAL A 160 -3.92 -13.23 10.15
N ARG A 161 -4.36 -14.43 9.78
CA ARG A 161 -3.49 -15.51 9.26
C ARG A 161 -3.34 -15.41 7.74
N LEU A 162 -2.10 -15.49 7.27
CA LEU A 162 -1.76 -15.33 5.85
C LEU A 162 -1.28 -16.62 5.17
N ASP A 163 -1.17 -17.73 5.90
CA ASP A 163 -0.91 -19.02 5.29
C ASP A 163 -2.08 -19.44 4.38
N LEU A 164 -1.76 -20.09 3.27
CA LEU A 164 -2.74 -20.38 2.22
C LEU A 164 -3.88 -21.29 2.70
N GLU A 165 -3.62 -22.18 3.66
CA GLU A 165 -4.65 -23.03 4.27
C GLU A 165 -5.70 -22.17 4.98
N SER A 166 -5.26 -21.22 5.82
CA SER A 166 -6.13 -20.27 6.52
C SER A 166 -6.88 -19.36 5.55
N LEU A 167 -6.23 -18.86 4.49
CA LEU A 167 -6.86 -18.00 3.48
C LEU A 167 -7.98 -18.73 2.74
N GLN A 168 -7.73 -19.98 2.31
CA GLN A 168 -8.73 -20.82 1.65
C GLN A 168 -9.89 -21.16 2.61
N ALA A 169 -9.59 -21.56 3.84
CA ALA A 169 -10.62 -21.85 4.84
C ALA A 169 -11.52 -20.63 5.09
N LYS A 170 -10.95 -19.42 5.19
CA LYS A 170 -11.68 -18.17 5.42
C LYS A 170 -12.49 -17.74 4.19
N MET A 171 -11.82 -17.47 3.08
CA MET A 171 -12.43 -16.77 1.94
C MET A 171 -13.16 -17.71 0.99
N VAL A 172 -12.65 -18.94 0.83
CA VAL A 172 -13.24 -19.94 -0.07
C VAL A 172 -14.33 -20.73 0.65
N ARG A 173 -13.99 -21.45 1.73
CA ARG A 173 -14.92 -22.38 2.38
C ARG A 173 -15.97 -21.69 3.25
N ARG A 174 -15.56 -20.75 4.11
CA ARG A 174 -16.47 -19.99 4.99
C ARG A 174 -17.11 -18.77 4.33
N ARG A 175 -16.80 -18.50 3.05
CA ARG A 175 -17.35 -17.39 2.26
C ARG A 175 -17.22 -16.02 2.93
N ARG A 176 -16.13 -15.81 3.68
CA ARG A 176 -15.78 -14.51 4.24
C ARG A 176 -15.01 -13.66 3.23
N GLY A 177 -14.81 -12.40 3.59
CA GLY A 177 -13.91 -11.49 2.88
C GLY A 177 -12.49 -11.53 3.44
N GLY A 178 -11.70 -10.52 3.11
CA GLY A 178 -10.38 -10.32 3.69
C GLY A 178 -9.83 -8.91 3.48
N THR A 179 -8.74 -8.61 4.17
CA THR A 179 -7.94 -7.40 3.98
C THR A 179 -7.15 -7.46 2.67
N CYS A 180 -6.45 -6.37 2.31
CA CYS A 180 -5.66 -6.32 1.08
C CYS A 180 -4.58 -7.42 1.01
N CYS A 181 -3.92 -7.73 2.13
CA CYS A 181 -2.89 -8.77 2.15
C CYS A 181 -3.50 -10.15 1.91
N GLU A 182 -4.62 -10.45 2.55
CA GLU A 182 -5.31 -11.74 2.42
C GLU A 182 -5.80 -11.95 0.98
N GLN A 183 -6.49 -10.96 0.41
CA GLN A 183 -7.03 -11.05 -0.95
C GLN A 183 -5.92 -11.14 -2.01
N THR A 184 -4.90 -10.28 -1.91
CA THR A 184 -3.80 -10.27 -2.88
C THR A 184 -2.99 -11.57 -2.82
N LEU A 185 -2.77 -12.17 -1.64
CA LEU A 185 -2.09 -13.48 -1.55
C LEU A 185 -2.90 -14.61 -2.17
N LEU A 186 -4.20 -14.69 -1.89
CA LEU A 186 -5.05 -15.71 -2.50
C LEU A 186 -5.13 -15.56 -4.02
N TYR A 187 -5.23 -14.33 -4.51
CA TYR A 187 -5.22 -14.03 -5.94
C TYR A 187 -3.87 -14.33 -6.60
N ALA A 188 -2.75 -14.01 -5.94
CA ALA A 188 -1.41 -14.34 -6.42
C ALA A 188 -1.21 -15.85 -6.55
N ALA A 189 -1.65 -16.64 -5.56
CA ALA A 189 -1.61 -18.10 -5.64
C ALA A 189 -2.39 -18.63 -6.85
N ALA A 190 -3.57 -18.06 -7.14
CA ALA A 190 -4.37 -18.44 -8.30
C ALA A 190 -3.72 -18.06 -9.62
N LEU A 191 -3.12 -16.87 -9.72
CA LEU A 191 -2.38 -16.45 -10.91
C LEU A 191 -1.15 -17.35 -11.15
N GLU A 192 -0.42 -17.72 -10.08
CA GLU A 192 0.73 -18.63 -10.17
C GLU A 192 0.29 -20.03 -10.62
N ALA A 193 -0.80 -20.56 -10.06
CA ALA A 193 -1.35 -21.87 -10.45
C ALA A 193 -1.79 -21.93 -11.91
N ILE A 194 -2.27 -20.82 -12.47
CA ILE A 194 -2.68 -20.69 -13.88
C ILE A 194 -1.46 -20.44 -14.81
N GLY A 195 -0.29 -20.10 -14.26
CA GLY A 195 0.94 -19.89 -15.03
C GLY A 195 1.15 -18.45 -15.50
N PHE A 196 0.54 -17.46 -14.86
CA PHE A 196 0.88 -16.06 -15.11
C PHE A 196 2.26 -15.72 -14.54
N THR A 197 3.03 -14.91 -15.27
CA THR A 197 4.26 -14.30 -14.78
C THR A 197 3.94 -12.95 -14.16
N PHE A 198 4.28 -12.75 -12.89
CA PHE A 198 4.00 -11.49 -12.20
C PHE A 198 4.97 -11.19 -11.06
N THR A 199 4.87 -9.98 -10.52
CA THR A 199 5.60 -9.52 -9.35
C THR A 199 4.65 -8.72 -8.46
N ALA A 200 4.65 -8.96 -7.15
CA ALA A 200 3.91 -8.09 -6.24
C ALA A 200 4.68 -6.79 -6.00
N VAL A 201 3.94 -5.69 -5.84
CA VAL A 201 4.48 -4.36 -5.58
C VAL A 201 3.76 -3.74 -4.39
N ALA A 202 4.50 -2.94 -3.62
CA ALA A 202 3.93 -2.20 -2.49
C ALA A 202 3.51 -0.78 -2.93
N SER A 203 2.38 -0.32 -2.41
CA SER A 203 1.77 0.97 -2.72
C SER A 203 1.54 1.79 -1.44
N ARG A 204 1.68 3.10 -1.56
CA ARG A 204 1.42 4.07 -0.49
C ARG A 204 0.05 4.70 -0.71
N VAL A 205 -0.90 4.34 0.15
CA VAL A 205 -2.26 4.88 0.11
C VAL A 205 -2.25 6.38 0.40
N ARG A 206 -2.91 7.16 -0.45
CA ARG A 206 -3.01 8.63 -0.34
C ARG A 206 -4.40 9.09 0.08
N LEU A 207 -5.43 8.54 -0.57
CA LEU A 207 -6.83 8.96 -0.39
C LEU A 207 -6.98 10.49 -0.45
N GLY A 208 -6.46 11.10 -1.51
CA GLY A 208 -6.55 12.54 -1.77
C GLY A 208 -5.55 13.41 -1.01
N GLU A 209 -4.61 12.82 -0.29
CA GLU A 209 -3.59 13.56 0.46
C GLU A 209 -2.17 13.35 -0.10
N ASP A 210 -1.34 14.39 -0.04
CA ASP A 210 0.05 14.35 -0.47
C ASP A 210 1.03 13.89 0.63
N ARG A 211 0.54 13.62 1.84
CA ARG A 211 1.37 13.12 2.93
C ARG A 211 1.97 11.76 2.57
N ILE A 212 3.26 11.57 2.84
CA ILE A 212 3.91 10.26 2.69
C ILE A 212 3.35 9.30 3.75
N ARG A 213 2.71 8.23 3.29
CA ARG A 213 2.22 7.13 4.15
C ARG A 213 3.10 5.88 4.02
N PRO A 214 3.04 4.95 4.99
CA PRO A 214 3.65 3.63 4.85
C PRO A 214 3.22 2.90 3.57
N ALA A 215 4.11 2.10 3.00
CA ALA A 215 3.82 1.28 1.83
C ALA A 215 3.19 -0.06 2.27
N THR A 216 1.90 -0.01 2.63
CA THR A 216 1.17 -1.10 3.28
C THR A 216 0.01 -1.65 2.45
N HIS A 217 -0.06 -1.30 1.16
CA HIS A 217 -1.01 -1.89 0.23
C HIS A 217 -0.26 -2.69 -0.83
N TYR A 218 -0.74 -3.88 -1.18
CA TYR A 218 -0.10 -4.70 -2.20
C TYR A 218 -1.02 -4.97 -3.38
N ALA A 219 -0.44 -4.88 -4.56
CA ALA A 219 -1.03 -5.22 -5.84
C ALA A 219 -0.03 -6.03 -6.66
N LEU A 220 -0.45 -6.56 -7.81
CA LEU A 220 0.44 -7.32 -8.69
C LEU A 220 0.66 -6.59 -10.01
N ARG A 221 1.88 -6.71 -10.51
CA ARG A 221 2.29 -6.35 -11.88
C ARG A 221 2.46 -7.64 -12.67
N VAL A 222 1.60 -7.87 -13.65
CA VAL A 222 1.58 -9.07 -14.51
C VAL A 222 2.24 -8.75 -15.84
N GLU A 223 3.17 -9.59 -16.29
CA GLU A 223 3.81 -9.48 -17.60
C GLU A 223 3.04 -10.29 -18.63
N LEU A 224 2.52 -9.63 -19.67
CA LEU A 224 1.69 -10.29 -20.66
C LEU A 224 1.73 -9.58 -22.01
N GLY A 225 2.03 -10.33 -23.08
CA GLY A 225 2.07 -9.79 -24.44
C GLY A 225 3.11 -8.68 -24.64
N GLY A 226 4.20 -8.68 -23.88
CA GLY A 226 5.23 -7.63 -23.90
C GLY A 226 4.85 -6.36 -23.13
N GLU A 227 3.71 -6.34 -22.45
CA GLU A 227 3.24 -5.21 -21.63
C GLU A 227 3.15 -5.59 -20.15
N ALA A 228 3.30 -4.59 -19.28
CA ALA A 228 3.03 -4.72 -17.85
C ALA A 228 1.58 -4.32 -17.55
N TRP A 229 0.84 -5.20 -16.87
CA TRP A 229 -0.54 -5.00 -16.44
C TRP A 229 -0.59 -4.86 -14.92
N PHE A 230 -1.27 -3.83 -14.43
CA PHE A 230 -1.50 -3.62 -13.02
C PHE A 230 -2.84 -4.21 -12.61
N THR A 231 -2.83 -5.08 -11.60
CA THR A 231 -3.99 -5.78 -11.10
C THR A 231 -4.07 -5.62 -9.58
N ASP A 232 -5.22 -5.19 -9.08
CA ASP A 232 -5.42 -4.88 -7.66
C ASP A 232 -6.83 -5.28 -7.22
N VAL A 233 -6.90 -6.47 -6.60
CA VAL A 233 -8.13 -7.02 -6.05
C VAL A 233 -8.36 -6.61 -4.59
N GLY A 234 -7.37 -5.98 -3.93
CA GLY A 234 -7.32 -5.86 -2.48
C GLY A 234 -7.64 -4.47 -1.93
N PHE A 235 -7.83 -3.45 -2.77
CA PHE A 235 -8.01 -2.08 -2.29
C PHE A 235 -9.38 -1.80 -1.63
N GLY A 236 -10.42 -2.54 -2.02
CA GLY A 236 -11.79 -2.33 -1.56
C GLY A 236 -12.63 -1.52 -2.55
N ALA A 237 -13.58 -0.72 -2.05
CA ALA A 237 -14.65 -0.15 -2.87
C ALA A 237 -14.13 0.72 -4.01
N GLU A 238 -13.17 1.61 -3.77
CA GLU A 238 -12.64 2.53 -4.78
C GLU A 238 -11.70 1.86 -5.81
N GLY A 239 -11.32 0.60 -5.55
CA GLY A 239 -10.33 -0.16 -6.32
C GLY A 239 -10.75 -0.41 -7.76
N LEU A 240 -9.80 -0.89 -8.56
CA LEU A 240 -10.03 -1.26 -9.94
C LEU A 240 -11.11 -2.34 -10.05
N LEU A 241 -11.85 -2.32 -11.15
CA LEU A 241 -12.74 -3.42 -11.54
C LEU A 241 -12.09 -4.38 -12.54
N GLU A 242 -11.11 -3.88 -13.29
CA GLU A 242 -10.34 -4.64 -14.28
C GLU A 242 -8.86 -4.22 -14.23
N PRO A 243 -7.94 -5.11 -14.64
CA PRO A 243 -6.53 -4.75 -14.85
C PRO A 243 -6.37 -3.61 -15.86
N ILE A 244 -5.41 -2.73 -15.60
CA ILE A 244 -5.04 -1.61 -16.48
C ILE A 244 -3.58 -1.73 -16.91
N ARG A 245 -3.18 -1.09 -18.00
CA ARG A 245 -1.76 -1.06 -18.38
C ARG A 245 -0.98 -0.22 -17.38
N LEU A 246 0.15 -0.73 -16.91
CA LEU A 246 1.02 -0.01 -15.97
C LEU A 246 1.95 0.95 -16.73
N ARG A 247 1.40 2.04 -17.24
CA ARG A 247 2.15 3.08 -17.95
C ARG A 247 1.64 4.48 -17.63
N ASP A 248 2.51 5.47 -17.83
CA ASP A 248 2.15 6.87 -17.66
C ASP A 248 1.11 7.30 -18.71
N GLY A 249 0.16 8.14 -18.30
CA GLY A 249 -0.92 8.63 -19.16
C GLY A 249 -2.04 7.62 -19.43
N GLU A 250 -2.01 6.41 -18.84
CA GLU A 250 -3.10 5.45 -19.02
C GLU A 250 -4.41 6.00 -18.43
N VAL A 251 -5.50 5.89 -19.19
CA VAL A 251 -6.86 6.21 -18.75
C VAL A 251 -7.75 5.01 -19.03
N ALA A 252 -8.46 4.54 -18.01
CA ALA A 252 -9.33 3.36 -18.10
C ALA A 252 -10.73 3.69 -17.56
N ARG A 253 -11.77 3.42 -18.36
CA ARG A 253 -13.17 3.52 -17.92
C ARG A 253 -13.71 2.12 -17.65
N GLN A 254 -14.16 1.88 -16.43
CA GLN A 254 -14.59 0.58 -15.93
C GLN A 254 -15.95 0.73 -15.27
N ALA A 255 -17.00 0.25 -15.95
CA ALA A 255 -18.37 0.30 -15.46
C ALA A 255 -18.82 1.68 -14.93
N GLY A 256 -18.44 2.77 -15.62
CA GLY A 256 -18.78 4.15 -15.24
C GLY A 256 -17.72 4.85 -14.40
N TRP A 257 -16.79 4.12 -13.77
CA TRP A 257 -15.66 4.68 -13.04
C TRP A 257 -14.50 4.98 -13.97
N THR A 258 -13.84 6.12 -13.81
CA THR A 258 -12.70 6.50 -14.66
C THR A 258 -11.42 6.58 -13.83
N TYR A 259 -10.42 5.81 -14.23
CA TYR A 259 -9.10 5.77 -13.61
C TYR A 259 -8.07 6.42 -14.49
N GLY A 260 -7.03 6.97 -13.87
CA GLY A 260 -5.87 7.53 -14.56
C GLY A 260 -4.59 7.17 -13.84
N LEU A 261 -3.54 6.80 -14.60
CA LEU A 261 -2.18 6.67 -14.10
C LEU A 261 -1.35 7.86 -14.53
N VAL A 262 -0.72 8.52 -13.58
CA VAL A 262 0.23 9.61 -13.85
C VAL A 262 1.53 9.36 -13.12
N ARG A 263 2.64 9.55 -13.84
CA ARG A 263 3.98 9.54 -13.28
C ARG A 263 4.28 10.89 -12.63
N GLU A 264 4.64 10.85 -11.37
CA GLU A 264 5.12 12.03 -10.68
C GLU A 264 6.60 12.28 -10.93
N ALA A 265 7.06 13.50 -10.66
CA ALA A 265 8.47 13.80 -10.55
C ALA A 265 9.07 13.10 -9.32
N GLY A 266 10.32 12.69 -9.44
CA GLY A 266 11.07 12.08 -8.35
C GLY A 266 11.60 13.11 -7.35
N PRO A 267 12.27 12.65 -6.29
CA PRO A 267 12.73 13.50 -5.20
C PRO A 267 13.85 14.48 -5.61
N THR A 268 14.50 14.25 -6.76
CA THR A 268 15.51 15.15 -7.32
C THR A 268 15.12 15.60 -8.74
N PRO A 269 15.50 16.82 -9.16
CA PRO A 269 15.19 17.32 -10.49
C PRO A 269 15.60 16.34 -11.59
N GLY A 270 14.70 16.10 -12.55
CA GLY A 270 14.94 15.19 -13.68
C GLY A 270 14.79 13.70 -13.36
N THR A 271 14.47 13.32 -12.11
CA THR A 271 14.16 11.92 -11.78
C THR A 271 12.67 11.62 -11.90
N ALA A 272 12.34 10.36 -12.19
CA ALA A 272 10.98 9.87 -12.21
C ALA A 272 10.56 9.39 -10.81
N GLY A 273 9.39 9.82 -10.37
CA GLY A 273 8.71 9.35 -9.17
C GLY A 273 7.82 8.14 -9.46
N PRO A 274 6.98 7.75 -8.48
CA PRO A 274 6.06 6.64 -8.64
C PRO A 274 4.97 6.95 -9.69
N LEU A 275 4.36 5.89 -10.22
CA LEU A 275 3.06 6.01 -10.87
C LEU A 275 1.99 6.15 -9.79
N VAL A 276 1.05 7.07 -9.97
CA VAL A 276 -0.05 7.30 -9.04
C VAL A 276 -1.35 6.91 -9.72
N LEU A 277 -2.07 5.95 -9.12
CA LEU A 277 -3.42 5.63 -9.52
C LEU A 277 -4.38 6.68 -8.97
N ARG A 278 -5.18 7.26 -9.86
CA ARG A 278 -6.19 8.26 -9.55
C ARG A 278 -7.56 7.79 -10.00
N LEU A 279 -8.57 8.11 -9.23
CA LEU A 279 -9.98 7.91 -9.57
C LEU A 279 -10.60 9.27 -9.88
N ARG A 280 -11.35 9.38 -10.98
CA ARG A 280 -12.15 10.57 -11.27
C ARG A 280 -13.44 10.51 -10.44
N ARG A 281 -13.62 11.50 -9.57
CA ARG A 281 -14.83 11.77 -8.81
C ARG A 281 -15.56 12.97 -9.42
N HIS A 282 -16.75 13.28 -8.93
CA HIS A 282 -17.55 14.41 -9.39
C HIS A 282 -16.84 15.77 -9.24
N ASP A 283 -15.93 15.89 -8.27
CA ASP A 283 -15.16 17.08 -7.92
C ASP A 283 -13.72 17.06 -8.46
N GLY A 284 -13.35 16.07 -9.27
CA GLY A 284 -12.06 16.02 -9.97
C GLY A 284 -11.27 14.73 -9.76
N TRP A 285 -9.97 14.80 -10.01
CA TRP A 285 -9.09 13.65 -9.86
C TRP A 285 -8.68 13.45 -8.40
N PHE A 286 -8.96 12.27 -7.88
CA PHE A 286 -8.67 11.86 -6.52
C PHE A 286 -7.54 10.82 -6.51
N ALA A 287 -6.42 11.13 -5.86
CA ALA A 287 -5.28 10.21 -5.79
C ALA A 287 -5.56 9.05 -4.81
N LEU A 288 -5.62 7.83 -5.33
CA LEU A 288 -5.84 6.62 -4.51
C LEU A 288 -4.54 6.22 -3.82
N TYR A 289 -3.51 5.92 -4.59
CA TYR A 289 -2.21 5.50 -4.07
C TYR A 289 -1.08 5.65 -5.09
N ALA A 290 0.14 5.79 -4.56
CA ALA A 290 1.37 5.75 -5.32
C ALA A 290 1.94 4.31 -5.35
N ILE A 291 2.23 3.81 -6.54
CA ILE A 291 2.69 2.45 -6.81
C ILE A 291 4.22 2.43 -6.75
N GLY A 292 4.77 1.59 -5.88
CA GLY A 292 6.21 1.32 -5.82
C GLY A 292 6.69 0.43 -6.96
N ALA A 293 8.00 0.40 -7.17
CA ALA A 293 8.63 -0.44 -8.19
C ALA A 293 9.28 -1.70 -7.63
N ASP A 294 9.57 -1.73 -6.32
CA ASP A 294 10.33 -2.82 -5.71
C ASP A 294 9.50 -4.11 -5.64
N PRO A 295 10.06 -5.25 -6.09
CA PRO A 295 9.47 -6.56 -5.90
C PRO A 295 9.17 -6.85 -4.43
N ARG A 296 8.04 -7.51 -4.20
CA ARG A 296 7.58 -7.96 -2.88
C ARG A 296 7.30 -9.45 -2.92
N PHE A 297 7.52 -10.09 -1.79
CA PHE A 297 7.40 -11.52 -1.57
C PHE A 297 6.43 -11.80 -0.43
N PRO A 298 5.87 -13.02 -0.31
CA PRO A 298 4.91 -13.34 0.75
C PRO A 298 5.37 -12.99 2.19
N VAL A 299 6.67 -13.04 2.47
CA VAL A 299 7.21 -12.63 3.78
C VAL A 299 6.97 -11.14 4.08
N ASP A 300 7.00 -10.27 3.07
CA ASP A 300 6.73 -8.83 3.23
C ASP A 300 5.28 -8.59 3.66
N PHE A 301 4.35 -9.41 3.15
CA PHE A 301 2.92 -9.34 3.52
C PHE A 301 2.73 -9.61 5.00
N THR A 302 3.54 -10.48 5.61
CA THR A 302 3.48 -10.77 7.04
C THR A 302 3.84 -9.54 7.87
N VAL A 303 4.90 -8.82 7.50
CA VAL A 303 5.31 -7.59 8.19
C VAL A 303 4.24 -6.50 8.08
N THR A 304 3.74 -6.29 6.86
CA THR A 304 2.69 -5.31 6.60
C THR A 304 1.39 -5.66 7.31
N SER A 305 0.94 -6.91 7.24
CA SER A 305 -0.27 -7.38 7.91
C SER A 305 -0.16 -7.25 9.42
N HIS A 306 1.02 -7.54 10.01
CA HIS A 306 1.24 -7.27 11.43
C HIS A 306 1.01 -5.79 11.74
N PHE A 307 1.67 -4.87 11.01
CA PHE A 307 1.45 -3.44 11.22
C PHE A 307 -0.03 -3.04 11.06
N THR A 308 -0.68 -3.47 9.97
CA THR A 308 -2.06 -3.04 9.69
C THR A 308 -3.08 -3.66 10.65
N SER A 309 -2.85 -4.85 11.18
CA SER A 309 -3.77 -5.55 12.09
C SER A 309 -3.54 -5.27 13.57
N THR A 310 -2.31 -4.98 14.01
CA THR A 310 -2.00 -4.89 15.45
C THR A 310 -1.50 -3.53 15.91
N HIS A 311 -0.96 -2.71 15.00
CA HIS A 311 -0.30 -1.48 15.42
C HIS A 311 -1.30 -0.36 15.71
N PRO A 312 -1.21 0.37 16.84
CA PRO A 312 -2.16 1.44 17.19
C PRO A 312 -2.22 2.62 16.21
N LEU A 313 -1.17 2.81 15.39
CA LEU A 313 -1.13 3.82 14.33
C LEU A 313 -1.80 3.36 13.01
N SER A 314 -2.16 2.09 12.89
CA SER A 314 -2.89 1.60 11.74
C SER A 314 -4.31 2.20 11.72
N PRO A 315 -4.79 2.71 10.57
CA PRO A 315 -6.17 3.16 10.44
C PRO A 315 -7.19 1.99 10.53
N PHE A 316 -6.73 0.75 10.39
CA PHE A 316 -7.57 -0.45 10.50
C PHE A 316 -7.61 -0.98 11.94
N HIS A 317 -6.65 -0.58 12.79
CA HIS A 317 -6.64 -0.95 14.19
C HIS A 317 -7.80 -0.23 14.91
N ASP A 318 -8.62 -1.00 15.61
CA ASP A 318 -9.79 -0.52 16.36
C ASP A 318 -10.93 0.13 15.55
N ARG A 319 -11.00 -0.07 14.24
CA ARG A 319 -12.13 0.38 13.42
C ARG A 319 -12.79 -0.77 12.69
N LEU A 320 -14.10 -0.70 12.51
CA LEU A 320 -14.81 -1.57 11.58
C LEU A 320 -14.70 -0.98 10.19
N LEU A 321 -14.21 -1.75 9.22
CA LEU A 321 -14.16 -1.38 7.83
C LEU A 321 -14.60 -2.55 6.96
N VAL A 322 -15.69 -2.35 6.22
CA VAL A 322 -16.19 -3.30 5.23
C VAL A 322 -16.43 -2.56 3.93
N GLN A 323 -15.93 -3.08 2.81
CA GLN A 323 -16.07 -2.43 1.52
C GLN A 323 -16.43 -3.43 0.43
N LYS A 324 -17.34 -3.03 -0.46
CA LYS A 324 -17.76 -3.82 -1.60
C LYS A 324 -17.66 -2.99 -2.89
N PRO A 325 -16.73 -3.33 -3.79
CA PRO A 325 -16.71 -2.74 -5.12
C PRO A 325 -17.90 -3.25 -5.93
N ALA A 326 -18.34 -2.44 -6.88
CA ALA A 326 -19.41 -2.77 -7.81
C ALA A 326 -19.31 -1.86 -9.04
N ALA A 327 -19.96 -2.28 -10.12
CA ALA A 327 -20.12 -1.48 -11.33
C ALA A 327 -20.80 -0.14 -11.04
N GLY A 328 -21.96 -0.17 -10.37
CA GLY A 328 -22.73 1.03 -10.02
C GLY A 328 -22.34 1.59 -8.65
N ARG A 329 -23.25 1.44 -7.68
CA ARG A 329 -23.09 1.92 -6.31
C ARG A 329 -22.12 1.02 -5.54
N ARG A 330 -21.04 1.60 -5.04
CA ARG A 330 -20.04 0.91 -4.21
C ARG A 330 -20.28 1.23 -2.76
N LEU A 331 -20.03 0.28 -1.86
CA LEU A 331 -20.35 0.43 -0.44
C LEU A 331 -19.11 0.45 0.42
N VAL A 332 -19.08 1.35 1.38
CA VAL A 332 -18.03 1.47 2.40
C VAL A 332 -18.68 1.69 3.76
N LEU A 333 -18.67 0.68 4.62
CA LEU A 333 -19.03 0.79 6.03
C LEU A 333 -17.78 1.12 6.84
N ARG A 334 -17.78 2.25 7.54
CA ARG A 334 -16.73 2.72 8.46
C ARG A 334 -17.34 2.96 9.82
N ASP A 335 -17.04 2.07 10.77
CA ASP A 335 -17.70 2.07 12.07
C ASP A 335 -19.22 2.09 11.88
N THR A 336 -19.91 3.19 12.20
CA THR A 336 -21.36 3.33 12.03
C THR A 336 -21.78 4.04 10.74
N GLU A 337 -20.85 4.60 9.97
CA GLU A 337 -21.15 5.35 8.76
C GLU A 337 -21.09 4.43 7.54
N LEU A 338 -22.20 4.28 6.81
CA LEU A 338 -22.22 3.65 5.50
C LEU A 338 -22.23 4.71 4.40
N VAL A 339 -21.22 4.63 3.54
CA VAL A 339 -21.02 5.50 2.38
C VAL A 339 -21.32 4.72 1.10
N GLY A 340 -22.25 5.25 0.29
CA GLY A 340 -22.52 4.80 -1.07
C GLY A 340 -21.78 5.67 -2.07
N LEU A 341 -20.73 5.14 -2.69
CA LEU A 341 -19.98 5.85 -3.73
C LEU A 341 -20.68 5.65 -5.07
N LEU A 342 -20.88 6.76 -5.78
CA LEU A 342 -21.51 6.79 -7.10
C LEU A 342 -20.55 7.38 -8.13
N PRO A 343 -20.53 6.87 -9.37
CA PRO A 343 -19.71 7.44 -10.41
C PRO A 343 -20.22 8.85 -10.75
N ASP A 344 -19.29 9.81 -10.84
CA ASP A 344 -19.54 11.20 -11.24
C ASP A 344 -20.65 11.93 -10.45
N ARG A 345 -21.01 11.44 -9.26
CA ARG A 345 -21.98 12.07 -8.35
C ARG A 345 -21.42 12.17 -6.91
N PRO A 346 -21.98 13.05 -6.07
CA PRO A 346 -21.65 13.08 -4.65
C PRO A 346 -21.94 11.73 -3.97
N ASP A 347 -21.15 11.42 -2.95
CA ASP A 347 -21.30 10.22 -2.13
C ASP A 347 -22.57 10.31 -1.28
N GLU A 348 -23.30 9.20 -1.16
CA GLU A 348 -24.42 9.07 -0.23
C GLU A 348 -23.90 8.64 1.14
N ARG A 349 -24.40 9.24 2.22
CA ARG A 349 -23.98 8.90 3.59
C ARG A 349 -25.20 8.63 4.46
N HIS A 350 -25.12 7.58 5.26
CA HIS A 350 -26.10 7.29 6.29
C HIS A 350 -25.45 6.64 7.49
N GLU A 351 -26.02 6.89 8.66
CA GLU A 351 -25.67 6.18 9.88
C GLU A 351 -26.45 4.87 9.95
N VAL A 352 -25.76 3.80 10.33
CA VAL A 352 -26.31 2.45 10.46
C VAL A 352 -26.41 2.14 11.93
N SER A 353 -27.60 1.76 12.40
CA SER A 353 -27.80 1.34 13.78
C SER A 353 -27.28 -0.08 14.03
N ALA A 354 -27.05 -0.43 15.30
CA ALA A 354 -26.66 -1.79 15.69
C ALA A 354 -27.67 -2.85 15.19
N LYS A 355 -28.98 -2.51 15.15
CA LYS A 355 -30.04 -3.43 14.70
C LYS A 355 -29.96 -3.74 13.20
N GLU A 356 -29.49 -2.79 12.40
CA GLU A 356 -29.39 -2.92 10.94
C GLU A 356 -28.11 -3.64 10.50
N LEU A 357 -27.07 -3.60 11.32
CA LEU A 357 -25.74 -4.11 10.99
C LEU A 357 -25.74 -5.58 10.52
N PRO A 358 -26.37 -6.56 11.19
CA PRO A 358 -26.31 -7.96 10.75
C PRO A 358 -26.94 -8.17 9.38
N ARG A 359 -28.06 -7.49 9.12
CA ARG A 359 -28.74 -7.51 7.83
C ARG A 359 -27.88 -6.87 6.75
N LEU A 360 -27.28 -5.73 7.05
CA LEU A 360 -26.39 -5.03 6.12
C LEU A 360 -25.17 -5.90 5.74
N LEU A 361 -24.50 -6.51 6.72
CA LEU A 361 -23.33 -7.36 6.48
C LEU A 361 -23.67 -8.58 5.62
N SER A 362 -24.85 -9.18 5.81
CA SER A 362 -25.27 -10.36 5.07
C SER A 362 -25.83 -10.05 3.67
N GLU A 363 -26.81 -9.14 3.57
CA GLU A 363 -27.51 -8.86 2.30
C GLU A 363 -26.67 -8.01 1.35
N GLU A 364 -26.10 -6.91 1.83
CA GLU A 364 -25.37 -5.96 0.97
C GLU A 364 -23.90 -6.36 0.81
N PHE A 365 -23.25 -6.78 1.89
CA PHE A 365 -21.83 -7.18 1.86
C PHE A 365 -21.58 -8.67 1.63
N GLY A 366 -22.62 -9.52 1.65
CA GLY A 366 -22.49 -10.95 1.34
C GLY A 366 -21.65 -11.73 2.36
N LEU A 367 -21.48 -11.22 3.59
CA LEU A 367 -20.68 -11.84 4.63
C LEU A 367 -21.53 -12.81 5.46
N VAL A 368 -21.09 -14.07 5.53
CA VAL A 368 -21.69 -15.09 6.39
C VAL A 368 -20.94 -15.12 7.72
N LEU A 369 -21.62 -14.70 8.79
CA LEU A 369 -21.09 -14.68 10.15
C LEU A 369 -21.89 -15.63 11.04
N ASP A 370 -21.22 -16.29 11.98
CA ASP A 370 -21.91 -17.05 13.01
C ASP A 370 -22.51 -16.13 14.09
N ALA A 371 -23.35 -16.70 14.94
CA ALA A 371 -24.05 -15.95 15.97
C ALA A 371 -23.11 -15.32 17.01
N GLU A 372 -21.95 -15.94 17.28
CA GLU A 372 -20.97 -15.45 18.24
C GLU A 372 -20.27 -14.20 17.70
N ASP A 373 -19.83 -14.24 16.43
CA ASP A 373 -19.24 -13.11 15.71
C ASP A 373 -20.22 -11.94 15.64
N ILE A 374 -21.48 -12.19 15.28
CA ILE A 374 -22.51 -11.13 15.25
C ILE A 374 -22.67 -10.51 16.64
N ALA A 375 -22.82 -11.32 17.69
CA ALA A 375 -22.98 -10.80 19.04
C ALA A 375 -21.76 -9.99 19.51
N ALA A 376 -20.54 -10.42 19.16
CA ALA A 376 -19.31 -9.70 19.48
C ALA A 376 -19.21 -8.36 18.74
N LEU A 377 -19.57 -8.33 17.46
CA LEU A 377 -19.62 -7.09 16.68
C LEU A 377 -20.64 -6.11 17.25
N LEU A 378 -21.85 -6.57 17.59
CA LEU A 378 -22.89 -5.71 18.17
C LEU A 378 -22.47 -5.09 19.50
N ARG A 379 -21.88 -5.88 20.41
CA ARG A 379 -21.32 -5.36 21.67
C ARG A 379 -20.26 -4.28 21.46
N ARG A 380 -19.47 -4.37 20.38
CA ARG A 380 -18.49 -3.34 20.02
C ARG A 380 -19.19 -2.11 19.44
N TYR A 381 -20.13 -2.34 18.53
CA TYR A 381 -20.84 -1.31 17.80
C TYR A 381 -21.66 -0.39 18.73
N GLU A 382 -22.30 -0.96 19.74
CA GLU A 382 -23.07 -0.22 20.77
C GLU A 382 -22.19 0.64 21.69
N LYS A 383 -20.91 0.25 21.91
CA LYS A 383 -19.96 1.04 22.70
C LYS A 383 -19.44 2.27 21.95
N GLY A 384 -19.70 2.37 20.65
CA GLY A 384 -19.20 3.42 19.77
C GLY A 384 -17.69 3.29 19.48
N PRO A 385 -17.15 4.08 18.53
CA PRO A 385 -15.73 4.10 18.27
C PRO A 385 -14.99 4.57 19.53
N ALA A 386 -13.96 3.84 19.95
CA ALA A 386 -13.10 4.30 21.05
C ALA A 386 -12.56 5.70 20.67
N SER A 387 -12.97 6.72 21.41
CA SER A 387 -12.63 8.10 21.08
C SER A 387 -11.11 8.25 20.96
N ARG A 388 -10.67 8.91 19.88
CA ARG A 388 -9.25 9.19 19.60
C ARG A 388 -8.57 9.98 20.73
N ALA A 389 -9.36 10.55 21.64
CA ALA A 389 -8.95 11.41 22.74
C ALA A 389 -8.19 10.70 23.87
N THR A 390 -8.31 9.37 24.02
CA THR A 390 -7.72 8.66 25.17
C THR A 390 -6.38 7.97 24.90
N ARG A 391 -5.79 8.11 23.69
CA ARG A 391 -4.57 7.36 23.31
C ARG A 391 -3.42 8.21 22.77
N ARG A 392 -3.24 9.42 23.30
CA ARG A 392 -1.88 9.96 23.39
C ARG A 392 -1.19 9.19 24.51
N ALA A 393 -0.43 8.15 24.15
CA ALA A 393 0.65 7.73 25.05
C ALA A 393 1.47 8.99 25.37
N PRO A 394 1.77 9.29 26.64
CA PRO A 394 2.67 10.39 26.95
C PRO A 394 3.97 10.12 26.18
N ALA A 395 4.45 11.12 25.45
CA ALA A 395 5.79 11.05 24.89
C ALA A 395 6.74 10.73 26.04
N PRO A 396 7.70 9.80 25.89
CA PRO A 396 8.71 9.63 26.92
C PRO A 396 9.39 10.98 27.10
N GLU A 397 9.27 11.54 28.31
CA GLU A 397 9.99 12.76 28.67
C GLU A 397 11.47 12.48 28.45
N CYS A 398 12.09 13.16 27.49
CA CYS A 398 13.54 13.19 27.38
C CYS A 398 14.07 13.75 28.71
N PRO A 399 14.85 12.99 29.50
CA PRO A 399 15.42 13.52 30.72
C PRO A 399 16.34 14.70 30.38
N GLY A 400 16.15 15.77 31.14
CA GLY A 400 16.65 17.13 30.97
C GLY A 400 17.99 17.32 30.24
N ARG A 401 17.99 18.33 29.35
CA ARG A 401 19.19 19.13 29.04
C ARG A 401 19.70 19.74 30.34
N GLY A 402 20.72 19.11 30.93
CA GLY A 402 21.34 19.59 32.14
C GLY A 402 22.79 19.14 32.22
N ARG A 403 23.67 19.89 31.52
CA ARG A 403 25.02 20.31 31.94
C ARG A 403 25.81 20.70 30.69
N GLY A 404 26.11 22.00 30.59
CA GLY A 404 27.04 22.52 29.62
C GLY A 404 28.43 21.92 29.85
N PHE A 405 29.04 21.43 28.78
CA PHE A 405 30.48 21.25 28.74
C PHE A 405 31.12 22.63 28.57
N SER A 406 31.59 23.22 29.67
CA SER A 406 32.60 24.27 29.61
C SER A 406 33.94 23.59 29.33
N GLY A 407 34.51 23.85 28.16
CA GLY A 407 35.86 23.42 27.84
C GLY A 407 36.90 24.15 28.70
N ARG A 408 37.83 23.38 29.25
CA ARG A 408 39.27 23.66 29.31
C ARG A 408 40.02 22.34 29.27
#